data_AF-A0A2U1XZX7-F1
#
_entry.id   AF-A0A2U1XZX7-F1
#
_cell.length_a   1.000
_cell.length_b   1.000
_cell.length_c   1.000
_cell.angle_alpha   90.00
_cell.angle_beta   90.00
_cell.angle_gamma   90.00
#
_symmetry.space_group_name_H-M   'P 1'
#
loop_
_entity.id
_entity.type
_entity.pdbx_description
1 polymer ?
#
loop_
_entity_poly.entity_id
_entity_poly.type
_entity_poly.pdbx_seq_one_letter_code
_entity_poly.pdbx_strand_id
1 'polypeptide(L)'
;MEFPAWVSDIYPEFLTPKQYAWKTFVIKDAASYGDNIFYLDSGAMLVRDIKDIYEKIEKNHIFVVGGWGQNKTWTHDLCFKIMGASEKEKNANQISAGIQGYKPNGRFQRYVDEGFLYACIKSAIFGDHKNHRHDQSIYSVLVSRYGIEPEDIGIYGELQGILRPDQAIYVHRRAFPVSKIQLKAKGRE
;
A
#
# COMPACT_ATOMS: atom_id res chain seq x y z
N MET A 1 -17.62 7.76 -7.71
CA MET A 1 -16.40 8.35 -8.28
C MET A 1 -16.34 7.92 -9.73
N GLU A 2 -16.42 8.87 -10.65
CA GLU A 2 -16.20 8.59 -12.06
C GLU A 2 -14.72 8.85 -12.36
N PHE A 3 -14.04 7.90 -13.00
CA PHE A 3 -12.67 8.13 -13.46
C PHE A 3 -12.69 9.10 -14.65
N PRO A 4 -11.74 10.04 -14.75
CA PRO A 4 -11.58 10.85 -15.95
C PRO A 4 -11.43 9.96 -17.19
N ALA A 5 -12.04 10.34 -18.31
CA ALA A 5 -12.08 9.52 -19.53
C ALA A 5 -10.68 9.06 -19.98
N TRP A 6 -9.69 9.97 -19.91
CA TRP A 6 -8.31 9.71 -20.33
C TRP A 6 -7.62 8.58 -19.54
N VAL A 7 -8.09 8.23 -18.34
CA VAL A 7 -7.50 7.12 -17.56
C VAL A 7 -7.71 5.78 -18.27
N SER A 8 -8.80 5.66 -19.03
CA SER A 8 -9.06 4.48 -19.87
C SER A 8 -8.13 4.41 -21.09
N ASP A 9 -7.54 5.54 -21.48
CA ASP A 9 -6.64 5.64 -22.64
C ASP A 9 -5.18 5.28 -22.30
N ILE A 10 -4.83 5.14 -21.00
CA ILE A 10 -3.47 4.74 -20.58
C ILE A 10 -3.13 3.36 -21.14
N TYR A 11 -3.99 2.38 -20.89
CA TYR A 11 -4.08 1.10 -21.60
C TYR A 11 -5.42 0.42 -21.27
N PRO A 12 -5.95 -0.47 -22.14
CA PRO A 12 -7.31 -0.99 -22.03
C PRO A 12 -7.66 -1.62 -20.68
N GLU A 13 -6.70 -2.25 -20.01
CA GLU A 13 -6.90 -2.96 -18.76
C GLU A 13 -6.56 -2.15 -17.50
N PHE A 14 -6.23 -0.85 -17.60
CA PHE A 14 -5.79 -0.03 -16.47
C PHE A 14 -6.81 -0.01 -15.33
N LEU A 15 -8.08 0.14 -15.69
CA LEU A 15 -9.20 0.15 -14.74
C LEU A 15 -9.73 -1.26 -14.41
N THR A 16 -9.12 -2.32 -14.94
CA THR A 16 -9.56 -3.69 -14.62
C THR A 16 -9.19 -4.02 -13.18
N PRO A 17 -10.16 -4.35 -12.29
CA PRO A 17 -9.89 -4.54 -10.86
C PRO A 17 -8.78 -5.55 -10.54
N LYS A 18 -8.68 -6.61 -11.35
CA LYS A 18 -7.68 -7.69 -11.21
C LYS A 18 -6.25 -7.29 -11.57
N GLN A 19 -6.05 -6.10 -12.16
CA GLN A 19 -4.74 -5.61 -12.59
C GLN A 19 -4.14 -4.59 -11.61
N TYR A 20 -4.94 -4.12 -10.64
CA TYR A 20 -4.52 -3.26 -9.52
C TYR A 20 -3.86 -1.91 -9.88
N ALA A 21 -3.62 -1.59 -11.16
CA ALA A 21 -3.04 -0.34 -11.61
C ALA A 21 -3.86 0.88 -11.19
N TRP A 22 -5.18 0.77 -11.30
CA TRP A 22 -6.14 1.83 -10.98
C TRP A 22 -5.96 2.45 -9.60
N LYS A 23 -5.45 1.71 -8.60
CA LYS A 23 -5.29 2.27 -7.25
C LYS A 23 -4.26 3.38 -7.21
N THR A 24 -3.23 3.31 -8.06
CA THR A 24 -2.18 4.33 -8.11
C THR A 24 -2.75 5.67 -8.60
N PHE A 25 -3.72 5.62 -9.52
CA PHE A 25 -4.49 6.79 -9.92
C PHE A 25 -5.28 7.33 -8.72
N VAL A 26 -6.04 6.49 -8.02
CA VAL A 26 -6.85 6.92 -6.86
C VAL A 26 -5.98 7.56 -5.78
N ILE A 27 -4.84 6.95 -5.45
CA ILE A 27 -3.89 7.47 -4.47
C ILE A 27 -3.39 8.86 -4.89
N LYS A 28 -3.05 9.05 -6.17
CA LYS A 28 -2.58 10.34 -6.69
C LYS A 28 -3.69 11.38 -6.78
N ASP A 29 -4.87 11.00 -7.27
CA ASP A 29 -6.02 11.88 -7.44
C ASP A 29 -6.58 12.39 -6.10
N ALA A 30 -6.45 11.58 -5.05
CA ALA A 30 -6.87 11.94 -3.69
C ALA A 30 -6.25 13.26 -3.19
N ALA A 31 -5.07 13.66 -3.66
CA ALA A 31 -4.44 14.95 -3.33
C ALA A 31 -5.29 16.17 -3.71
N SER A 32 -6.24 16.04 -4.64
CA SER A 32 -7.16 17.12 -5.01
C SER A 32 -8.30 17.31 -4.01
N TYR A 33 -8.46 16.41 -3.03
CA TYR A 33 -9.56 16.42 -2.06
C TYR A 33 -9.12 16.75 -0.63
N GLY A 34 -7.83 16.87 -0.35
CA GLY A 34 -7.34 17.26 0.98
C GLY A 34 -5.82 17.20 1.12
N ASP A 35 -5.33 17.76 2.24
CA ASP A 35 -3.88 17.92 2.50
C ASP A 35 -3.27 16.78 3.34
N ASN A 36 -4.07 15.77 3.70
CA ASN A 36 -3.61 14.61 4.43
C ASN A 36 -4.39 13.38 3.94
N ILE A 37 -3.72 12.55 3.15
CA ILE A 37 -4.35 11.45 2.42
C ILE A 37 -4.04 10.14 3.12
N PHE A 38 -5.08 9.34 3.35
CA PHE A 38 -4.95 7.96 3.82
C PHE A 38 -5.77 7.02 2.93
N TYR A 39 -5.06 6.16 2.19
CA TYR A 39 -5.63 5.11 1.37
C TYR A 39 -5.68 3.80 2.15
N LEU A 40 -6.86 3.17 2.15
CA LEU A 40 -7.11 1.89 2.80
C LEU A 40 -7.93 0.99 1.88
N ASP A 41 -7.39 -0.19 1.55
CA ASP A 41 -8.10 -1.21 0.79
C ASP A 41 -9.40 -1.61 1.52
N SER A 42 -10.49 -1.81 0.78
CA SER A 42 -11.80 -2.18 1.33
C SER A 42 -11.85 -3.56 1.99
N GLY A 43 -10.77 -4.32 1.91
CA GLY A 43 -10.57 -5.58 2.64
C GLY A 43 -9.88 -5.40 3.99
N ALA A 44 -9.77 -4.16 4.47
CA ALA A 44 -9.23 -3.78 5.76
C ALA A 44 -10.25 -2.97 6.57
N MET A 45 -10.11 -2.99 7.89
CA MET A 45 -10.97 -2.27 8.81
C MET A 45 -10.16 -1.60 9.91
N LEU A 46 -10.66 -0.47 10.39
CA LEU A 46 -10.14 0.21 11.55
C LEU A 46 -10.74 -0.44 12.79
N VAL A 47 -9.89 -0.81 13.75
CA VAL A 47 -10.32 -1.46 15.01
C VAL A 47 -10.16 -0.55 16.22
N ARG A 48 -9.60 0.65 16.02
CA ARG A 48 -9.55 1.77 16.97
C ARG A 48 -9.50 3.10 16.21
N ASP A 49 -9.53 4.20 16.96
CA ASP A 49 -9.22 5.54 16.47
C ASP A 49 -7.83 5.55 15.79
N ILE A 50 -7.72 6.25 14.66
CA ILE A 50 -6.52 6.31 13.81
C ILE A 50 -5.85 7.69 13.79
N LYS A 51 -6.12 8.54 14.78
CA LYS A 51 -5.50 9.86 14.91
C LYS A 51 -3.98 9.80 14.83
N ASP A 52 -3.38 8.75 15.42
CA ASP A 52 -1.93 8.52 15.37
C ASP A 52 -1.40 8.30 13.94
N ILE A 53 -2.18 7.70 13.04
CA ILE A 53 -1.83 7.59 11.62
C ILE A 53 -1.73 8.98 10.99
N TYR A 54 -2.72 9.84 11.22
CA TYR A 54 -2.71 11.21 10.69
C TYR A 54 -1.60 12.07 11.30
N GLU A 55 -1.31 11.91 12.59
CA GLU A 55 -0.17 12.56 13.27
C GLU A 55 1.17 12.11 12.68
N LYS A 56 1.32 10.83 12.32
CA LYS A 56 2.50 10.30 11.62
C LYS A 56 2.62 10.86 10.21
N ILE A 57 1.53 10.94 9.45
CA ILE A 57 1.55 11.55 8.11
C ILE A 57 1.94 13.02 8.22
N GLU A 58 1.39 13.77 9.17
CA GLU A 58 1.71 15.19 9.33
C GLU A 58 3.19 15.40 9.71
N LYS A 59 3.73 14.58 10.62
CA LYS A 59 5.11 14.68 11.09
C LYS A 59 6.13 14.19 10.05
N ASN A 60 5.86 13.04 9.43
CA ASN A 60 6.83 12.34 8.57
C ASN A 60 6.59 12.59 7.08
N HIS A 61 5.47 13.21 6.71
CA HIS A 61 4.95 13.42 5.34
C HIS A 61 4.58 12.12 4.60
N ILE A 62 4.67 10.96 5.27
CA ILE A 62 4.38 9.64 4.72
C ILE A 62 3.99 8.68 5.85
N PHE A 63 3.15 7.70 5.52
CA PHE A 63 2.82 6.55 6.33
C PHE A 63 2.71 5.34 5.40
N VAL A 64 3.54 4.32 5.61
CA VAL A 64 3.45 3.05 4.87
C VAL A 64 3.61 1.91 5.85
N VAL A 65 3.00 0.77 5.57
CA VAL A 65 3.05 -0.39 6.47
C VAL A 65 3.94 -1.46 5.88
N GLY A 66 4.89 -1.96 6.68
CA GLY A 66 5.80 -3.02 6.26
C GLY A 66 5.05 -4.31 5.89
N GLY A 67 5.72 -5.18 5.16
CA GLY A 67 5.25 -6.52 4.83
C GLY A 67 6.33 -7.56 5.12
N TRP A 68 5.94 -8.84 5.10
CA TRP A 68 6.83 -9.94 5.46
C TRP A 68 7.65 -10.50 4.29
N GLY A 69 7.23 -10.26 3.04
CA GLY A 69 7.88 -10.81 1.84
C GLY A 69 9.03 -9.94 1.34
N GLN A 70 10.03 -10.52 0.66
CA GLN A 70 11.08 -9.75 -0.03
C GLN A 70 10.67 -9.40 -1.46
N ASN A 71 11.10 -8.23 -1.95
CA ASN A 71 10.77 -7.76 -3.29
C ASN A 71 11.13 -8.81 -4.36
N LYS A 72 12.34 -9.36 -4.34
CA LYS A 72 12.84 -10.36 -5.31
C LYS A 72 11.99 -11.62 -5.44
N THR A 73 11.24 -11.98 -4.39
CA THR A 73 10.41 -13.19 -4.37
C THR A 73 9.05 -12.95 -5.03
N TRP A 74 8.56 -11.71 -4.96
CA TRP A 74 7.16 -11.37 -5.26
C TRP A 74 7.00 -10.39 -6.42
N THR A 75 8.11 -9.81 -6.90
CA THR A 75 8.16 -8.86 -8.02
C THR A 75 8.78 -9.54 -9.22
N HIS A 76 8.21 -9.37 -10.41
CA HIS A 76 8.78 -9.93 -11.63
C HIS A 76 9.95 -9.08 -12.15
N ASP A 77 10.89 -9.73 -12.84
CA ASP A 77 12.13 -9.11 -13.32
C ASP A 77 11.91 -7.91 -14.22
N LEU A 78 10.84 -7.92 -15.03
CA LEU A 78 10.54 -6.81 -15.93
C LEU A 78 10.17 -5.54 -15.16
N CYS A 79 9.45 -5.64 -14.03
CA CYS A 79 9.22 -4.50 -13.14
C CYS A 79 10.54 -3.93 -12.63
N PHE A 80 11.44 -4.77 -12.13
CA PHE A 80 12.75 -4.31 -11.67
C PHE A 80 13.56 -3.63 -12.76
N LYS A 81 13.56 -4.21 -13.97
CA LYS A 81 14.27 -3.64 -15.13
C LYS A 81 13.70 -2.28 -15.52
N ILE A 82 12.37 -2.16 -15.61
CA ILE A 82 11.70 -0.88 -15.95
C ILE A 82 11.98 0.18 -14.88
N MET A 83 11.94 -0.20 -13.61
CA MET A 83 12.20 0.71 -12.50
C MET A 83 13.68 1.03 -12.31
N GLY A 84 14.59 0.29 -12.95
CA GLY A 84 16.04 0.40 -12.70
C GLY A 84 16.41 0.03 -11.26
N ALA A 85 15.73 -0.95 -10.67
CA ALA A 85 15.92 -1.33 -9.27
C ALA A 85 17.32 -1.93 -9.02
N SER A 86 18.01 -1.37 -8.03
CA SER A 86 19.27 -1.86 -7.47
C SER A 86 19.09 -3.19 -6.73
N GLU A 87 20.20 -3.89 -6.49
CA GLU A 87 20.18 -5.11 -5.67
C GLU A 87 19.69 -4.84 -4.23
N LYS A 88 19.96 -3.65 -3.67
CA LYS A 88 19.42 -3.27 -2.36
C LYS A 88 17.88 -3.20 -2.40
N GLU A 89 17.31 -2.56 -3.43
CA GLU A 89 15.85 -2.45 -3.58
C GLU A 89 15.21 -3.83 -3.82
N LYS A 90 15.84 -4.71 -4.61
CA LYS A 90 15.35 -6.09 -4.84
C LYS A 90 15.37 -6.94 -3.57
N ASN A 91 16.35 -6.75 -2.69
CA ASN A 91 16.47 -7.51 -1.44
C ASN A 91 15.70 -6.90 -0.26
N ALA A 92 15.13 -5.70 -0.43
CA ALA A 92 14.29 -5.07 0.59
C ALA A 92 12.95 -5.80 0.78
N ASN A 93 12.32 -5.57 1.92
CA ASN A 93 10.98 -6.10 2.21
C ASN A 93 9.92 -5.35 1.40
N GLN A 94 8.86 -6.07 1.02
CA GLN A 94 7.64 -5.50 0.49
C GLN A 94 6.90 -4.71 1.57
N ILE A 95 6.04 -3.81 1.12
CA ILE A 95 5.04 -3.14 1.97
C ILE A 95 3.64 -3.68 1.72
N SER A 96 2.69 -3.30 2.56
CA SER A 96 1.26 -3.43 2.27
C SER A 96 0.78 -2.22 1.47
N ALA A 97 0.76 -2.33 0.13
CA ALA A 97 0.29 -1.22 -0.72
C ALA A 97 -1.21 -0.93 -0.61
N GLY A 98 -1.95 -1.77 0.10
CA GLY A 98 -3.34 -1.51 0.47
C GLY A 98 -3.50 -0.53 1.64
N ILE A 99 -2.40 -0.09 2.28
CA ILE A 99 -2.42 0.74 3.50
C ILE A 99 -1.30 1.77 3.39
N GLN A 100 -1.65 2.99 2.99
CA GLN A 100 -0.68 4.03 2.70
C GLN A 100 -1.27 5.40 3.03
N GLY A 101 -0.43 6.32 3.47
CA GLY A 101 -0.81 7.71 3.64
C GLY A 101 0.33 8.65 3.30
N TYR A 102 -0.01 9.88 2.91
CA TYR A 102 0.98 10.87 2.52
C TYR A 102 0.43 12.28 2.65
N LYS A 103 1.35 13.23 2.75
CA LYS A 103 1.06 14.66 2.69
C LYS A 103 1.28 15.15 1.26
N PRO A 104 0.22 15.61 0.53
CA PRO A 104 0.37 16.22 -0.78
C PRO A 104 1.34 17.39 -0.75
N ASN A 105 2.13 17.54 -1.82
CA ASN A 105 3.22 18.51 -1.92
C ASN A 105 4.26 18.38 -0.77
N GLY A 106 4.26 17.25 -0.06
CA GLY A 106 5.17 16.94 1.02
C GLY A 106 6.51 16.37 0.54
N ARG A 107 7.29 15.87 1.51
CA ARG A 107 8.67 15.41 1.28
C ARG A 107 8.72 14.24 0.29
N PHE A 108 7.70 13.40 0.31
CA PHE A 108 7.61 12.18 -0.47
C PHE A 108 6.59 12.31 -1.61
N GLN A 109 6.31 13.51 -2.12
CA GLN A 109 5.41 13.67 -3.28
C GLN A 109 5.87 12.84 -4.48
N ARG A 110 7.19 12.75 -4.71
CA ARG A 110 7.77 11.90 -5.77
C ARG A 110 7.44 10.42 -5.64
N TYR A 111 7.25 9.90 -4.42
CA TYR A 111 6.82 8.51 -4.20
C TYR A 111 5.43 8.25 -4.84
N VAL A 112 4.52 9.20 -4.68
CA VAL A 112 3.16 9.12 -5.24
C VAL A 112 3.18 9.31 -6.75
N ASP A 113 3.89 10.34 -7.22
CA ASP A 113 3.95 10.66 -8.64
C ASP A 113 4.63 9.54 -9.45
N GLU A 114 5.78 9.03 -8.98
CA GLU A 114 6.45 7.92 -9.64
C GLU A 114 5.65 6.61 -9.53
N GLY A 115 4.97 6.38 -8.41
CA GLY A 115 4.07 5.23 -8.26
C GLY A 115 3.00 5.18 -9.36
N PHE A 116 2.38 6.33 -9.64
CA PHE A 116 1.43 6.47 -10.74
C PHE A 116 2.10 6.34 -12.12
N LEU A 117 3.23 7.02 -12.35
CA LEU A 117 3.93 6.97 -13.64
C LEU A 117 4.38 5.56 -14.02
N TYR A 118 4.92 4.79 -13.08
CA TYR A 118 5.28 3.40 -13.32
C TYR A 118 4.03 2.54 -13.57
N ALA A 119 2.91 2.81 -12.91
CA ALA A 119 1.67 2.07 -13.16
C ALA A 119 1.05 2.33 -14.54
N CYS A 120 1.36 3.48 -15.15
CA CYS A 120 1.02 3.77 -16.54
C CYS A 120 1.81 2.90 -17.55
N ILE A 121 2.92 2.30 -17.14
CA ILE A 121 3.70 1.37 -17.97
C ILE A 121 3.13 -0.03 -17.75
N LYS A 122 2.31 -0.50 -18.71
CA LYS A 122 1.66 -1.82 -18.62
C LYS A 122 2.61 -2.93 -18.19
N SER A 123 3.81 -3.01 -18.78
CA SER A 123 4.80 -4.06 -18.46
C SER A 123 5.41 -3.97 -17.05
N ALA A 124 5.32 -2.83 -16.37
CA ALA A 124 5.75 -2.70 -14.97
C ALA A 124 4.69 -3.26 -14.00
N ILE A 125 3.42 -3.19 -14.38
CA ILE A 125 2.30 -3.76 -13.61
C ILE A 125 1.98 -5.20 -14.03
N PHE A 126 2.11 -5.54 -15.30
CA PHE A 126 1.69 -6.83 -15.83
C PHE A 126 2.92 -7.74 -15.83
N GLY A 127 2.83 -8.85 -15.11
CA GLY A 127 3.89 -9.84 -14.97
C GLY A 127 3.33 -11.26 -14.90
N ASP A 128 4.20 -12.24 -14.64
CA ASP A 128 3.78 -13.64 -14.43
C ASP A 128 2.69 -13.70 -13.34
N HIS A 129 1.49 -14.09 -13.76
CA HIS A 129 0.28 -14.11 -12.93
C HIS A 129 0.35 -15.08 -11.75
N LYS A 130 1.44 -15.84 -11.57
CA LYS A 130 1.68 -16.56 -10.31
C LYS A 130 1.65 -15.62 -9.09
N ASN A 131 2.02 -14.34 -9.25
CA ASN A 131 2.03 -13.35 -8.16
C ASN A 131 1.23 -12.08 -8.51
N HIS A 132 0.01 -11.98 -7.99
CA HIS A 132 -1.02 -10.99 -8.35
C HIS A 132 -0.88 -9.56 -7.74
N ARG A 133 0.32 -9.00 -7.51
CA ARG A 133 0.44 -7.73 -6.73
C ARG A 133 1.58 -6.81 -7.19
N HIS A 134 1.49 -6.27 -8.39
CA HIS A 134 2.59 -5.50 -8.98
C HIS A 134 2.56 -4.00 -8.68
N ASP A 135 1.39 -3.42 -8.39
CA ASP A 135 1.30 -2.10 -7.74
C ASP A 135 2.06 -2.08 -6.41
N GLN A 136 1.94 -3.16 -5.63
CA GLN A 136 2.70 -3.36 -4.40
C GLN A 136 4.19 -3.46 -4.67
N SER A 137 4.59 -4.09 -5.77
CA SER A 137 5.99 -4.21 -6.16
C SER A 137 6.61 -2.85 -6.45
N ILE A 138 5.90 -2.00 -7.22
CA ILE A 138 6.34 -0.62 -7.51
C ILE A 138 6.54 0.15 -6.21
N TYR A 139 5.52 0.22 -5.37
CA TYR A 139 5.62 1.00 -4.13
C TYR A 139 6.69 0.45 -3.17
N SER A 140 6.88 -0.87 -3.11
CA SER A 140 7.92 -1.46 -2.26
C SER A 140 9.34 -1.12 -2.70
N VAL A 141 9.58 -1.03 -4.02
CA VAL A 141 10.85 -0.53 -4.55
C VAL A 141 11.02 0.95 -4.20
N LEU A 142 9.99 1.77 -4.37
CA LEU A 142 10.05 3.20 -4.07
C LEU A 142 10.27 3.48 -2.58
N VAL A 143 9.70 2.69 -1.67
CA VAL A 143 9.97 2.79 -0.22
C VAL A 143 11.45 2.64 0.07
N SER A 144 12.10 1.61 -0.49
CA SER A 144 13.54 1.39 -0.35
C SER A 144 14.36 2.51 -1.01
N ARG A 145 13.95 2.96 -2.20
CA ARG A 145 14.59 4.03 -2.97
C ARG A 145 14.67 5.34 -2.21
N TYR A 146 13.56 5.73 -1.57
CA TYR A 146 13.44 6.99 -0.85
C TYR A 146 13.86 6.90 0.62
N GLY A 147 14.28 5.71 1.09
CA GLY A 147 14.62 5.50 2.50
C GLY A 147 13.42 5.76 3.42
N ILE A 148 12.22 5.35 3.00
CA ILE A 148 11.01 5.47 3.80
C ILE A 148 10.99 4.33 4.81
N GLU A 149 10.86 4.65 6.10
CA GLU A 149 10.75 3.67 7.17
C GLU A 149 9.29 3.19 7.31
N PRO A 150 9.00 1.89 7.13
CA PRO A 150 7.64 1.36 7.27
C PRO A 150 7.22 1.16 8.72
N GLU A 151 5.93 1.27 8.96
CA GLU A 151 5.28 0.99 10.24
C GLU A 151 5.03 -0.51 10.44
N ASP A 152 4.85 -0.92 11.71
CA ASP A 152 4.65 -2.33 12.08
C ASP A 152 3.33 -2.88 11.54
N ILE A 153 3.42 -3.93 10.71
CA ILE A 153 2.26 -4.64 10.17
C ILE A 153 1.41 -5.30 11.25
N GLY A 154 1.98 -5.72 12.37
CA GLY A 154 1.22 -6.27 13.50
C GLY A 154 0.29 -5.24 14.16
N ILE A 155 0.54 -3.94 13.94
CA ILE A 155 -0.33 -2.85 14.40
C ILE A 155 -1.23 -2.37 13.28
N TYR A 156 -0.65 -2.07 12.12
CA TYR A 156 -1.32 -1.32 11.06
C TYR A 156 -1.70 -2.16 9.84
N GLY A 157 -1.63 -3.50 9.91
CA GLY A 157 -1.97 -4.35 8.77
C GLY A 157 -2.12 -5.84 9.08
N GLU A 158 -2.50 -6.19 10.31
CA GLU A 158 -2.52 -7.59 10.76
C GLU A 158 -3.57 -8.40 9.97
N LEU A 159 -3.20 -9.62 9.58
CA LEU A 159 -3.99 -10.51 8.72
C LEU A 159 -4.65 -11.63 9.52
N GLN A 160 -4.11 -11.99 10.68
CA GLN A 160 -4.50 -13.17 11.44
C GLN A 160 -5.71 -12.94 12.35
N GLY A 161 -6.05 -11.68 12.65
CA GLY A 161 -7.17 -11.30 13.51
C GLY A 161 -6.90 -10.00 14.25
N ILE A 162 -7.66 -9.75 15.32
CA ILE A 162 -7.36 -8.71 16.30
C ILE A 162 -6.61 -9.39 17.44
N LEU A 163 -5.27 -9.33 17.40
CA LEU A 163 -4.41 -10.11 18.28
C LEU A 163 -3.95 -9.32 19.52
N ARG A 164 -4.04 -8.00 19.46
CA ARG A 164 -3.47 -7.10 20.47
C ARG A 164 -4.36 -5.89 20.73
N PRO A 165 -4.32 -5.30 21.93
CA PRO A 165 -5.12 -4.11 22.25
C PRO A 165 -4.73 -2.85 21.47
N ASP A 166 -3.48 -2.74 21.03
CA ASP A 166 -2.93 -1.56 20.36
C ASP A 166 -3.03 -1.60 18.82
N GLN A 167 -3.52 -2.72 18.27
CA GLN A 167 -3.74 -2.89 16.84
C GLN A 167 -4.67 -1.79 16.30
N ALA A 168 -4.29 -1.17 15.20
CA ALA A 168 -5.03 -0.11 14.52
C ALA A 168 -5.92 -0.64 13.40
N ILE A 169 -5.36 -1.56 12.62
CA ILE A 169 -5.96 -2.03 11.37
C ILE A 169 -5.94 -3.55 11.34
N TYR A 170 -7.08 -4.13 10.96
CA TYR A 170 -7.23 -5.55 10.67
C TYR A 170 -7.57 -5.75 9.19
N VAL A 171 -6.80 -6.59 8.50
CA VAL A 171 -6.95 -6.89 7.08
C VAL A 171 -7.67 -8.23 6.92
N HIS A 172 -9.00 -8.19 6.87
CA HIS A 172 -9.86 -9.36 6.86
C HIS A 172 -9.95 -10.08 5.49
N ARG A 173 -9.66 -9.39 4.37
CA ARG A 173 -9.68 -9.97 2.99
C ARG A 173 -10.92 -10.84 2.69
N ARG A 174 -12.12 -10.34 3.03
CA ARG A 174 -13.42 -11.04 2.88
C ARG A 174 -13.69 -12.20 3.84
N ALA A 175 -12.73 -12.57 4.69
CA ALA A 175 -12.95 -13.45 5.82
C ALA A 175 -13.03 -12.61 7.09
N PHE A 176 -14.23 -12.10 7.42
CA PHE A 176 -14.50 -11.56 8.74
C PHE A 176 -15.22 -12.61 9.58
N PRO A 177 -14.49 -13.57 10.21
CA PRO A 177 -15.13 -14.47 11.14
C PRO A 177 -15.45 -13.66 12.39
N VAL A 178 -16.74 -13.30 12.55
CA VAL A 178 -17.29 -12.73 13.79
C VAL A 178 -16.87 -13.57 15.02
N SER A 179 -16.62 -14.87 14.82
CA SER A 179 -16.15 -15.83 15.82
C SER A 179 -14.67 -15.73 16.24
N LYS A 180 -13.83 -14.92 15.57
CA LYS A 180 -12.39 -14.76 15.93
C LYS A 180 -12.05 -13.43 16.59
N ILE A 181 -13.04 -12.67 17.06
CA ILE A 181 -12.78 -11.56 17.99
C ILE A 181 -12.45 -12.18 19.35
N GLN A 182 -11.26 -12.76 19.49
CA GLN A 182 -10.70 -13.13 20.77
C GLN A 182 -10.00 -11.90 21.34
N LEU A 183 -10.78 -11.00 21.95
CA LEU A 183 -10.20 -10.10 22.94
C LEU A 183 -9.66 -10.98 24.06
N LYS A 184 -8.37 -11.31 24.04
CA LYS A 184 -7.69 -11.75 25.26
C LYS A 184 -7.66 -10.54 26.18
N ALA A 185 -8.74 -10.35 26.93
CA ALA A 185 -8.69 -9.52 28.12
C ALA A 185 -7.58 -10.12 28.99
N LYS A 186 -6.44 -9.43 29.08
CA LYS A 186 -5.50 -9.69 30.16
C LYS A 186 -6.30 -9.48 31.44
N GLY A 187 -6.50 -10.56 32.19
CA GLY A 187 -6.98 -10.49 33.56
C GLY A 187 -6.12 -9.45 34.28
N ARG A 188 -6.78 -8.43 34.84
CA ARG A 188 -6.18 -7.62 35.89
C ARG A 188 -6.12 -8.50 37.14
N GLU A 189 -5.00 -8.39 37.82
CA GLU A 189 -4.60 -9.05 39.07
C GLU A 189 -5.69 -9.01 40.16
#